data_AF-A0A1F8LL99-F1
#
_entry.id   AF-A0A1F8LL99-F1
#
_cell.length_a   1.000
_cell.length_b   1.000
_cell.length_c   1.000
_cell.angle_alpha   90.00
_cell.angle_beta   90.00
_cell.angle_gamma   90.00
#
_symmetry.space_group_name_H-M   'P 1'
#
loop_
_entity.id
_entity.type
_entity.pdbx_description
1 polymer ?
#
loop_
_entity_poly.entity_id
_entity_poly.type
_entity_poly.pdbx_seq_one_letter_code
_entity_poly.pdbx_strand_id
1 'polypeptide(L)' 'MSEAVGRALVADLAPLELRATGYGIVNAVVGLLLLPASIVAGLPWDAVDPAAPFWLGAACAGAPALLALGFVRPRRSG' A
#
# COMPACT_ATOMS: atom_id res chain seq x y z
N MET A 1 -2.60 0.13 -9.77
CA MET A 1 -3.68 -0.61 -10.45
C MET A 1 -4.96 0.16 -10.27
N SER A 2 -5.69 0.44 -11.35
CA SER A 2 -6.84 1.36 -11.34
C SER A 2 -8.06 0.69 -10.74
N GLU A 3 -8.78 1.37 -9.86
CA GLU A 3 -9.99 0.85 -9.17
C GLU A 3 -11.04 0.29 -10.15
N ALA A 4 -11.12 0.88 -11.35
CA ALA A 4 -11.98 0.43 -12.45
C ALA A 4 -11.65 -0.99 -12.95
N VAL A 5 -10.35 -1.34 -13.05
CA VAL A 5 -9.91 -2.67 -13.49
C VAL A 5 -10.22 -3.71 -12.43
N GLY A 6 -10.01 -3.37 -11.15
CA GLY A 6 -10.34 -4.27 -10.03
C GLY A 6 -11.84 -4.58 -9.97
N ARG A 7 -12.70 -3.57 -10.19
CA ARG A 7 -14.14 -3.76 -10.22
C ARG A 7 -14.59 -4.64 -11.40
N ALA A 8 -14.06 -4.41 -12.60
CA ALA A 8 -14.35 -5.24 -13.77
C ALA A 8 -14.02 -6.72 -13.51
N LEU A 9 -12.87 -7.01 -12.89
CA LEU A 9 -12.46 -8.37 -12.55
C LEU A 9 -13.46 -9.06 -11.60
N VAL A 10 -13.95 -8.34 -10.59
CA VAL A 10 -14.94 -8.86 -9.63
C VAL A 10 -16.27 -9.18 -10.33
N ALA A 11 -16.69 -8.37 -11.30
CA ALA A 11 -17.88 -8.68 -12.11
C ALA A 11 -17.69 -9.90 -13.02
N ASP A 12 -16.48 -10.12 -13.54
CA ASP A 12 -16.18 -11.29 -14.38
C ASP A 12 -16.12 -12.60 -13.57
N LEU A 13 -15.66 -12.53 -12.32
CA LEU A 13 -15.52 -13.69 -11.42
C LEU A 13 -16.82 -14.06 -10.67
N ALA A 14 -17.70 -13.09 -10.38
CA ALA A 14 -18.90 -13.30 -9.57
C ALA A 14 -20.14 -13.68 -10.42
N PRO A 15 -20.94 -14.69 -10.01
CA PRO A 15 -22.25 -14.99 -10.60
C PRO A 15 -23.17 -13.77 -10.60
N LEU A 16 -24.03 -13.62 -11.61
CA LEU A 16 -24.88 -12.43 -11.82
C LEU A 16 -25.69 -12.08 -10.56
N GLU A 17 -26.21 -13.08 -9.86
CA GLU A 17 -27.01 -12.94 -8.62
C GLU A 17 -26.19 -12.49 -7.40
N LEU A 18 -24.87 -12.70 -7.39
CA LEU A 18 -23.98 -12.46 -6.26
C LEU A 18 -22.98 -11.31 -6.49
N ARG A 19 -23.04 -10.62 -7.64
CA ARG A 19 -22.14 -9.50 -7.96
C ARG A 19 -22.16 -8.39 -6.92
N ALA A 20 -23.35 -8.03 -6.42
CA ALA A 20 -23.49 -7.03 -5.36
C ALA A 20 -22.74 -7.45 -4.08
N THR A 21 -22.83 -8.72 -3.70
CA THR A 21 -22.10 -9.29 -2.55
C THR A 21 -20.59 -9.32 -2.81
N GLY A 22 -20.15 -9.67 -4.02
CA GLY A 22 -18.75 -9.66 -4.42
C GLY A 22 -18.11 -8.27 -4.27
N TYR A 23 -18.79 -7.23 -4.75
CA TYR A 23 -18.36 -5.85 -4.55
C TYR A 23 -18.42 -5.41 -3.09
N GLY A 24 -19.42 -5.86 -2.33
CA GLY A 24 -19.54 -5.60 -0.91
C GLY A 24 -18.35 -6.14 -0.12
N ILE A 25 -17.94 -7.39 -0.38
CA ILE A 25 -16.79 -8.03 0.28
C ILE A 25 -15.50 -7.28 -0.06
N VAL A 26 -15.27 -6.93 -1.33
CA VAL A 26 -14.07 -6.19 -1.74
C VAL A 26 -13.99 -4.84 -1.04
N ASN A 27 -15.08 -4.08 -0.99
CA ASN A 27 -15.10 -2.80 -0.30
C ASN A 27 -14.96 -2.94 1.23
N ALA A 28 -15.55 -3.99 1.83
CA ALA A 28 -15.40 -4.26 3.26
C ALA A 28 -13.94 -4.57 3.63
N VAL A 29 -13.26 -5.39 2.82
CA VAL A 29 -11.84 -5.71 3.00
C VAL A 29 -10.97 -4.46 2.81
N VAL A 30 -11.24 -3.67 1.76
CA VAL A 30 -10.53 -2.40 1.53
C VAL A 30 -10.70 -1.45 2.72
N GLY A 31 -11.94 -1.22 3.17
CA GLY A 31 -12.22 -0.40 4.35
C GLY A 31 -11.54 -0.93 5.62
N LEU A 32 -11.58 -2.24 5.85
CA LEU A 32 -10.93 -2.89 6.99
C LEU A 32 -9.41 -2.75 6.96
N LEU A 33 -8.78 -2.74 5.79
CA LEU A 33 -7.34 -2.50 5.64
C LEU A 33 -6.97 -1.01 5.73
N LEU A 34 -7.87 -0.12 5.29
CA LEU A 34 -7.70 1.32 5.42
C LEU A 34 -7.80 1.79 6.87
N LEU A 35 -8.63 1.16 7.71
CA LEU A 35 -8.74 1.50 9.13
C LEU A 35 -7.39 1.46 9.89
N PRO A 36 -6.63 0.35 9.90
CA PRO A 36 -5.32 0.30 10.54
C PRO A 36 -4.29 1.15 9.81
N ALA A 37 -4.37 1.28 8.48
CA ALA A 37 -3.49 2.18 7.72
C ALA A 37 -3.65 3.65 8.16
N SER A 38 -4.88 4.11 8.34
CA SER A 38 -5.19 5.45 8.87
C SER A 38 -4.74 5.62 10.31
N ILE A 39 -4.86 4.59 11.14
CA ILE A 39 -4.35 4.62 12.52
C ILE A 39 -2.82 4.75 12.53
N VAL A 40 -2.12 3.97 11.71
CA VAL A 40 -0.65 4.00 11.58
C VAL A 40 -0.15 5.28 10.93
N ALA A 41 -0.93 5.89 10.03
CA ALA A 41 -0.60 7.18 9.43
C ALA A 41 -0.94 8.38 10.33
N GLY A 42 -1.99 8.28 11.15
CA GLY A 42 -2.49 9.34 12.02
C GLY A 42 -1.80 9.39 13.39
N LEU A 43 -1.48 8.25 14.00
CA LEU A 43 -0.79 8.20 15.30
C LEU A 43 0.59 8.93 15.31
N PRO A 44 1.43 8.83 14.26
CA PRO A 44 2.66 9.61 14.16
C PRO A 44 2.40 11.10 13.90
N TRP A 45 1.24 11.44 13.30
CA TRP A 45 0.88 12.80 12.92
C TRP A 45 0.56 13.66 14.15
N ASP A 46 -0.12 13.10 15.15
CA ASP A 46 -0.49 13.82 16.38
C ASP A 46 0.61 13.82 17.47
N ALA A 47 1.48 12.81 17.51
CA ALA A 47 2.38 12.60 18.64
C ALA A 47 3.79 13.21 18.48
N VAL A 48 4.25 13.54 17.26
CA VAL A 48 5.67 13.86 17.01
C VAL A 48 5.88 15.18 16.29
N ASP A 49 5.34 15.37 15.08
CA ASP A 49 5.41 16.61 14.29
C ASP A 49 4.65 16.40 12.94
N PRO A 50 3.99 17.41 12.34
CA PRO A 50 3.39 17.31 10.99
C PRO A 50 4.37 16.87 9.89
N ALA A 51 5.69 16.99 10.11
CA ALA A 51 6.73 16.53 9.19
C ALA A 51 7.05 15.01 9.28
N ALA A 52 6.53 14.29 10.29
CA ALA A 52 6.85 12.87 10.52
C ALA A 52 6.54 11.91 9.34
N PRO A 53 5.42 12.05 8.60
CA PRO A 53 5.14 11.20 7.43
C PRO A 53 6.13 11.41 6.29
N PHE A 54 6.65 12.64 6.13
CA PHE A 54 7.67 12.96 5.13
C PHE A 54 9.01 12.30 5.47
N TRP A 55 9.42 12.32 6.73
CA TRP A 55 10.62 11.62 7.18
C TRP A 55 10.48 10.10 7.09
N LEU A 56 9.29 9.55 7.40
CA LEU A 56 9.01 8.13 7.21
C LEU A 56 9.13 7.73 5.73
N GLY A 57 8.53 8.50 4.82
CA GLY A 57 8.64 8.28 3.38
C GLY A 57 10.09 8.39 2.89
N ALA A 58 10.83 9.39 3.36
CA ALA A 58 12.25 9.56 3.04
C ALA A 58 13.11 8.40 3.56
N ALA A 59 12.84 7.88 4.76
CA ALA A 59 13.53 6.71 5.31
C ALA A 59 13.18 5.43 4.53
N CYS A 60 11.91 5.23 4.18
CA CYS A 60 11.48 4.08 3.39
C CYS A 60 12.08 4.08 1.97
N ALA A 61 12.32 5.24 1.36
CA ALA A 61 13.01 5.33 0.07
C ALA A 61 14.55 5.26 0.22
N GLY A 62 15.10 5.93 1.22
CA GLY A 62 16.53 6.08 1.42
C GLY A 62 17.22 4.85 2.01
N ALA A 63 16.61 4.20 3.01
CA ALA A 63 17.24 3.06 3.68
C ALA A 63 17.50 1.87 2.74
N PRO A 64 16.56 1.45 1.87
CA PRO A 64 16.83 0.40 0.89
C PRO A 64 17.89 0.80 -0.13
N ALA A 65 17.92 2.08 -0.57
CA ALA A 65 18.91 2.58 -1.52
C ALA A 65 20.33 2.58 -0.92
N LEU A 66 20.47 2.99 0.36
CA LEU A 66 21.73 2.97 1.08
C LEU A 66 22.21 1.54 1.34
N LEU A 67 21.29 0.63 1.69
CA LEU A 67 21.60 -0.81 1.83
C LEU A 67 22.04 -1.41 0.49
N ALA A 68 21.37 -1.08 -0.61
CA ALA A 68 21.76 -1.52 -1.93
C ALA A 68 23.14 -1.00 -2.32
N LEU A 69 23.47 0.26 -2.05
CA LEU A 69 24.82 0.81 -2.29
C LEU A 69 25.90 0.16 -1.42
N GLY A 70 25.57 -0.22 -0.19
CA GLY A 70 26.50 -0.90 0.73
C GLY A 70 26.72 -2.38 0.42
N PHE A 71 25.71 -3.09 -0.08
CA PHE A 71 25.75 -4.54 -0.33
C PHE A 71 25.94 -4.92 -1.80
N VAL A 72 25.57 -4.06 -2.76
CA VAL A 72 25.89 -4.27 -4.18
C VAL A 72 27.38 -3.94 -4.35
N ARG A 73 28.22 -4.94 -4.08
CA ARG A 73 29.56 -4.96 -4.65
C ARG A 73 29.38 -4.90 -6.16
N PRO A 74 29.95 -3.89 -6.86
CA PRO A 74 29.87 -3.84 -8.31
C PRO A 74 30.49 -5.14 -8.83
N ARG A 75 29.66 -6.00 -9.41
CA ARG A 75 30.12 -7.22 -10.06
C ARG A 75 30.91 -6.75 -11.28
N ARG A 76 32.22 -6.64 -11.10
CA ARG A 76 33.18 -6.27 -12.14
C ARG A 76 33.16 -7.41 -13.16
N SER A 77 32.30 -7.27 -14.17
CA SER A 77 32.28 -8.14 -15.34
C SER A 77 33.42 -7.68 -16.23
N GLY A 78 34.54 -8.38 -16.12
CA GLY A 78 35.68 -8.36 -17.04
C GLY A 78 36.03 -9.78 -17.39
#